data_AF-A0A4D4M0M8-F1
#
_entry.id   AF-A0A4D4M0M8-F1
#
_cell.length_a   1.000
_cell.length_b   1.000
_cell.length_c   1.000
_cell.angle_alpha   90.00
_cell.angle_beta   90.00
_cell.angle_gamma   90.00
#
_symmetry.space_group_name_H-M   'P 1'
#
loop_
_entity.id
_entity.type
_entity.pdbx_description
1 polymer ?
#
loop_
_entity_poly.entity_id
_entity_poly.type
_entity_poly.pdbx_seq_one_letter_code
_entity_poly.pdbx_strand_id
1 'polypeptide(L)'
;MAAALCGMAVPALVYTLTNLTGGGSLRGWAVPTATDIAFALAVLAVIGTSLPSALRAFLLTLAVVDDLFAILIIAVFFTADLNFAALAGAVIGLAVFWLLLRKGVRGWYVYVPLALVIWG
;
A
#
# COMPACT_ATOMS: atom_id res chain seq x y z
N MET A 1 3.35 -10.23 -12.62
CA MET A 1 4.45 -10.05 -11.66
C MET A 1 5.60 -9.24 -12.24
N ALA A 2 6.26 -9.67 -13.32
CA ALA A 2 7.33 -8.88 -13.95
C ALA A 2 6.90 -7.47 -14.42
N ALA A 3 5.66 -7.31 -14.90
CA ALA A 3 5.13 -6.01 -15.32
C ALA A 3 5.01 -4.98 -14.19
N ALA A 4 4.68 -5.41 -12.96
CA ALA A 4 4.58 -4.53 -11.79
C ALA A 4 5.97 -4.08 -11.31
N LEU A 5 6.95 -5.01 -11.31
CA LEU A 5 8.35 -4.72 -11.01
C LEU A 5 8.96 -3.71 -11.99
N CYS A 6 8.74 -3.88 -13.29
CA CYS A 6 9.22 -2.91 -14.28
C CYS A 6 8.44 -1.59 -14.26
N GLY A 7 7.13 -1.63 -13.97
CA GLY A 7 6.26 -0.46 -13.86
C GLY A 7 6.63 0.49 -12.73
N MET A 8 7.14 -0.04 -11.60
CA MET A 8 7.65 0.78 -10.50
C MET A 8 9.10 1.23 -10.70
N ALA A 9 9.96 0.37 -11.26
CA ALA A 9 11.39 0.64 -11.37
C ALA A 9 11.73 1.81 -12.31
N VAL A 10 11.01 1.95 -13.42
CA VAL A 10 11.25 3.00 -14.42
C VAL A 10 10.98 4.42 -13.86
N PRO A 11 9.80 4.74 -13.29
CA PRO A 11 9.54 6.05 -12.71
C PRO A 11 10.43 6.36 -11.49
N ALA A 12 10.77 5.36 -10.67
CA ALA A 12 11.71 5.54 -9.55
C ALA A 12 13.13 5.90 -10.03
N LEU A 13 13.62 5.26 -11.10
CA LEU A 13 14.91 5.58 -11.73
C LEU A 13 14.92 6.96 -12.37
N VAL A 14 13.85 7.34 -13.09
CA VAL A 14 13.75 8.66 -13.72
C VAL A 14 13.69 9.78 -12.65
N TYR A 15 12.96 9.57 -11.56
CA TYR A 15 12.87 10.53 -10.46
C TYR A 15 14.21 10.70 -9.71
N THR A 16 14.93 9.60 -9.47
CA THR A 16 16.23 9.64 -8.79
C THR A 16 17.31 10.31 -9.64
N LEU A 17 17.38 10.01 -10.94
CA LEU A 17 18.32 10.64 -11.87
C LEU A 17 18.08 12.14 -12.05
N THR A 18 16.81 12.57 -12.03
CA THR A 18 16.46 13.99 -12.15
C THR A 18 16.67 14.77 -10.84
N ASN A 19 16.40 14.17 -9.67
CA ASN A 19 16.70 14.83 -8.39
C ASN A 19 18.20 14.87 -8.04
N LEU A 20 18.98 13.88 -8.48
CA LEU A 20 20.45 13.86 -8.34
C LEU A 20 21.12 15.04 -9.05
N THR A 21 20.58 15.47 -10.19
CA THR A 21 21.16 16.55 -11.01
C THR A 21 20.63 17.94 -10.65
N GLY A 22 19.44 18.03 -10.02
CA GLY A 22 18.79 19.30 -9.65
C GLY A 22 18.99 19.75 -8.19
N GLY A 23 19.67 18.99 -7.34
CA GLY A 23 19.85 19.33 -5.91
C GLY A 23 18.57 19.22 -5.06
N GLY A 24 17.59 18.45 -5.53
CA GLY A 24 16.30 18.25 -4.86
C GLY A 24 16.27 17.06 -3.89
N SER A 25 15.19 16.94 -3.14
CA SER A 25 15.00 15.90 -2.12
C SER A 25 14.79 14.53 -2.77
N LEU A 26 15.78 13.63 -2.65
CA LEU A 26 15.75 12.22 -3.11
C LEU A 26 14.67 11.36 -2.42
N ARG A 27 14.00 11.92 -1.41
CA ARG A 27 12.96 11.26 -0.66
C ARG A 27 11.69 11.05 -1.54
N GLY A 28 11.29 11.92 -2.47
CA GLY A 28 9.98 11.76 -3.15
C GLY A 28 9.83 10.63 -4.19
N TRP A 29 10.77 9.69 -4.34
CA TRP A 29 10.77 8.69 -5.44
C TRP A 29 9.59 7.72 -5.45
N ALA A 30 8.89 7.57 -4.32
CA ALA A 30 7.72 6.71 -4.19
C ALA A 30 6.40 7.43 -4.56
N VAL A 31 6.43 8.76 -4.69
CA VAL A 31 5.27 9.58 -5.11
C VAL A 31 4.80 9.23 -6.54
N PRO A 32 5.67 9.10 -7.56
CA PRO A 32 5.23 8.73 -8.90
C PRO A 32 4.83 7.26 -9.07
N THR A 33 5.11 6.40 -8.09
CA THR A 33 4.68 4.98 -8.08
C THR A 33 3.32 4.76 -7.41
N ALA A 34 2.72 5.78 -6.81
CA ALA A 34 1.38 5.67 -6.24
C ALA A 34 0.32 5.75 -7.35
N THR A 35 -0.26 4.61 -7.71
CA THR A 35 -1.40 4.54 -8.63
C THR A 35 -2.71 4.68 -7.85
N ASP A 36 -3.50 5.73 -8.09
CA ASP A 36 -4.80 5.91 -7.43
C ASP A 36 -5.84 4.90 -7.95
N ILE A 37 -6.09 3.86 -7.15
CA ILE A 37 -7.06 2.80 -7.46
C ILE A 37 -8.50 3.31 -7.51
N ALA A 38 -8.87 4.33 -6.72
CA ALA A 38 -10.23 4.86 -6.69
C ALA A 38 -10.53 5.60 -8.00
N PHE A 39 -9.57 6.38 -8.49
CA PHE A 39 -9.66 7.02 -9.80
C PHE A 39 -9.65 5.98 -10.94
N ALA A 40 -8.75 4.99 -10.90
CA ALA A 40 -8.66 3.94 -11.91
C ALA A 40 -9.95 3.10 -12.00
N LEU A 41 -10.56 2.75 -10.86
CA LEU A 41 -11.84 2.04 -10.81
C LEU A 41 -13.01 2.92 -11.27
N ALA A 42 -13.01 4.22 -10.96
CA ALA A 42 -14.02 5.16 -11.45
C ALA A 42 -13.97 5.26 -12.99
N VAL A 43 -12.77 5.40 -13.57
CA VAL A 43 -12.58 5.41 -15.03
C VAL A 43 -12.97 4.06 -15.65
N LEU A 44 -12.59 2.94 -15.02
CA LEU A 44 -12.98 1.61 -15.45
C LEU A 44 -14.50 1.38 -15.35
N ALA A 45 -15.18 1.97 -14.37
CA ALA A 45 -16.63 1.91 -14.25
C ALA A 45 -17.34 2.72 -15.35
N VAL A 46 -16.75 3.86 -15.77
CA VAL A 46 -17.28 4.69 -16.87
C VAL A 46 -17.06 4.04 -18.25
N ILE A 47 -15.90 3.42 -18.48
CA ILE A 47 -15.53 2.83 -19.79
C ILE A 47 -15.89 1.33 -19.87
N GLY A 48 -16.13 0.68 -18.73
CA GLY A 48 -16.24 -0.78 -18.59
C GLY A 48 -17.49 -1.42 -19.16
N THR A 49 -18.36 -0.68 -19.85
CA THR A 49 -19.52 -1.21 -20.58
C THR A 49 -19.10 -2.14 -21.73
N SER A 50 -17.84 -2.07 -22.20
CA SER A 50 -17.32 -2.87 -23.33
C SER A 50 -16.20 -3.85 -22.98
N LEU A 51 -15.82 -3.99 -21.70
CA LEU A 51 -14.68 -4.81 -21.29
C LEU A 51 -15.10 -6.23 -20.84
N PRO A 52 -14.48 -7.30 -21.38
CA PRO A 52 -14.72 -8.67 -20.94
C PRO A 52 -14.51 -8.83 -19.42
N SER A 53 -15.35 -9.61 -18.76
CA SER A 53 -15.32 -9.84 -17.30
C SER A 53 -13.95 -10.30 -16.79
N ALA A 54 -13.24 -11.11 -17.58
CA ALA A 54 -11.88 -11.57 -17.28
C ALA A 54 -10.86 -10.43 -17.20
N LEU A 55 -10.96 -9.41 -18.07
CA LEU A 55 -10.03 -8.29 -18.11
C LEU A 55 -10.23 -7.37 -16.88
N ARG A 56 -11.48 -7.19 -16.44
CA ARG A 56 -11.80 -6.42 -15.23
C ARG A 56 -11.23 -7.06 -13.97
N ALA A 57 -11.39 -8.39 -13.82
CA ALA A 57 -10.82 -9.12 -12.68
C ALA A 57 -9.29 -9.08 -12.69
N PHE A 58 -8.67 -9.21 -13.87
CA PHE A 58 -7.22 -9.09 -14.02
C PHE A 58 -6.71 -7.68 -13.67
N LEU A 59 -7.36 -6.62 -14.15
CA LEU A 59 -6.98 -5.24 -13.84
C LEU A 59 -7.15 -4.90 -12.36
N LEU A 60 -8.24 -5.37 -11.74
CA LEU A 60 -8.49 -5.14 -10.31
C LEU A 60 -7.44 -5.86 -9.44
N THR A 61 -7.08 -7.10 -9.79
CA THR A 61 -6.03 -7.84 -9.06
C THR A 61 -4.64 -7.22 -9.28
N LEU A 62 -4.33 -6.75 -10.49
CA LEU A 62 -3.10 -6.02 -10.77
C LEU A 62 -3.00 -4.72 -9.94
N ALA A 63 -4.08 -3.95 -9.88
CA ALA A 63 -4.13 -2.68 -9.13
C ALA A 63 -3.97 -2.89 -7.62
N VAL A 64 -4.63 -3.89 -7.04
CA VAL A 64 -4.50 -4.21 -5.60
C VAL A 64 -3.07 -4.65 -5.26
N VAL A 65 -2.44 -5.44 -6.14
CA VAL A 65 -1.05 -5.87 -5.93
C VAL A 65 -0.09 -4.69 -6.04
N ASP A 66 -0.27 -3.80 -7.01
CA ASP A 66 0.56 -2.60 -7.19
C ASP A 66 0.50 -1.66 -5.98
N ASP A 67 -0.71 -1.42 -5.44
CA ASP A 67 -0.92 -0.58 -4.25
C ASP A 67 -0.29 -1.18 -2.98
N LEU A 68 -0.41 -2.51 -2.79
CA LEU A 68 0.26 -3.22 -1.69
C LEU A 68 1.78 -3.09 -1.76
N PHE A 69 2.37 -3.23 -2.96
CA PHE A 69 3.81 -3.03 -3.15
C PHE A 69 4.22 -1.59 -2.86
N ALA A 70 3.42 -0.60 -3.28
CA ALA A 70 3.72 0.81 -3.07
C ALA A 70 3.76 1.16 -1.58
N ILE A 71 2.74 0.75 -0.83
CA ILE A 71 2.67 0.96 0.62
C ILE A 71 3.84 0.28 1.34
N LEU A 72 4.21 -0.95 0.93
CA LEU A 72 5.35 -1.66 1.53
C LEU A 72 6.68 -0.93 1.30
N ILE A 73 6.91 -0.45 0.07
CA ILE A 73 8.12 0.31 -0.26
C ILE A 73 8.19 1.60 0.55
N ILE A 74 7.08 2.34 0.64
CA ILE A 74 7.00 3.56 1.46
C ILE A 74 7.28 3.22 2.93
N ALA A 75 6.66 2.17 3.47
CA ALA A 75 6.86 1.80 4.86
C ALA A 75 8.33 1.43 5.18
N VAL A 76 9.01 0.70 4.28
CA VAL A 76 10.39 0.23 4.54
C VAL A 76 11.44 1.30 4.26
N PHE A 77 11.34 2.00 3.13
CA PHE A 77 12.38 2.94 2.70
C PHE A 77 12.20 4.35 3.24
N PHE A 78 10.99 4.69 3.69
CA PHE A 78 10.65 6.05 4.11
C PHE A 78 10.50 6.24 5.61
N THR A 79 10.69 5.18 6.38
CA THR A 79 10.75 5.27 7.82
C THR A 79 12.08 5.92 8.22
N ALA A 80 12.03 7.18 8.62
CA ALA A 80 13.20 7.93 9.09
C ALA A 80 13.47 7.72 10.59
N ASP A 81 12.42 7.55 11.39
CA ASP A 81 12.50 7.38 12.85
C ASP A 81 11.62 6.21 13.28
N LEU A 82 12.24 5.10 13.69
CA LEU A 82 11.53 3.98 14.31
C LEU A 82 11.44 4.19 15.81
N ASN A 83 10.25 4.50 16.31
CA ASN A 83 9.98 4.39 17.73
C ASN A 83 9.78 2.91 18.08
N PHE A 84 10.83 2.26 18.60
CA PHE A 84 10.79 0.85 18.98
C PHE A 84 9.72 0.53 20.04
N ALA A 85 9.37 1.47 20.91
CA ALA A 85 8.29 1.29 21.88
C ALA A 85 6.91 1.25 21.19
N ALA A 86 6.67 2.15 20.23
CA ALA A 86 5.46 2.13 19.42
C ALA A 86 5.39 0.86 18.55
N LEU A 87 6.52 0.44 17.95
CA LEU A 87 6.60 -0.79 17.17
C LEU A 87 6.28 -2.04 18.02
N ALA A 88 6.84 -2.12 19.22
CA ALA A 88 6.53 -3.20 20.17
C ALA A 88 5.05 -3.18 20.57
N GLY A 89 4.48 -2.00 20.82
CA GLY A 89 3.04 -1.83 21.07
C GLY A 89 2.17 -2.33 19.91
N ALA A 90 2.52 -1.99 18.68
CA ALA A 90 1.82 -2.44 17.47
C ALA A 90 1.90 -3.97 17.32
N VAL A 91 3.07 -4.58 17.55
CA VAL A 91 3.25 -6.05 17.51
C VAL A 91 2.41 -6.74 18.57
N ILE A 92 2.36 -6.20 19.80
CA ILE A 92 1.52 -6.74 20.88
C ILE A 92 0.03 -6.63 20.49
N GLY A 93 -0.40 -5.48 19.97
CA GLY A 93 -1.78 -5.29 19.51
C GLY A 93 -2.16 -6.26 18.39
N LEU A 94 -1.27 -6.49 17.42
CA LEU A 94 -1.43 -7.51 16.37
C LEU A 94 -1.52 -8.93 16.95
N ALA A 95 -0.71 -9.26 17.95
CA ALA A 95 -0.77 -10.55 18.63
C ALA A 95 -2.11 -10.76 19.36
N VAL A 96 -2.62 -9.71 20.01
CA VAL A 96 -3.96 -9.71 20.63
C VAL A 96 -5.04 -9.89 19.57
N PHE A 97 -4.96 -9.17 18.45
CA PHE A 97 -5.89 -9.30 17.33
C PHE A 97 -5.92 -10.74 16.81
N TRP A 98 -4.74 -11.34 16.60
CA TRP A 98 -4.60 -12.72 16.14
C TRP A 98 -5.14 -13.74 17.14
N LEU A 99 -4.92 -13.53 18.45
CA LEU A 99 -5.49 -14.37 19.50
C LEU A 99 -7.01 -14.30 19.55
N LEU A 100 -7.60 -13.11 19.40
CA LEU A 100 -9.06 -12.92 19.35
C LEU A 100 -9.67 -13.62 18.15
N LEU A 101 -8.99 -13.53 17.00
CA LEU A 101 -9.41 -14.22 15.77
C LEU A 101 -9.36 -15.74 15.96
N ARG A 102 -8.30 -16.27 16.58
CA ARG A 102 -8.19 -17.70 16.92
C ARG A 102 -9.24 -18.16 17.92
N LYS A 103 -9.60 -17.32 18.89
CA LYS A 103 -10.67 -17.60 19.85
C LYS A 103 -12.08 -17.48 19.27
N GLY A 104 -12.22 -17.15 17.98
CA GLY A 104 -13.50 -17.11 17.29
C GLY A 104 -14.39 -15.94 17.74
N VAL A 105 -13.82 -14.89 18.31
CA VAL A 105 -14.57 -13.70 18.72
C VAL A 105 -15.04 -12.97 17.46
N ARG A 106 -16.35 -12.92 17.21
CA ARG A 106 -16.96 -12.31 16.02
C ARG A 106 -17.55 -10.92 16.25
N GLY A 107 -17.11 -10.22 17.31
CA GLY A 107 -17.59 -8.88 17.66
C GLY A 107 -16.76 -7.78 17.02
N TRP A 108 -17.32 -7.03 16.05
CA TRP A 108 -16.67 -5.87 15.45
C TRP A 108 -16.27 -4.80 16.50
N TYR A 109 -17.05 -4.69 17.58
CA TYR A 109 -16.80 -3.82 18.73
C TYR A 109 -15.46 -4.05 19.43
N VAL A 110 -14.85 -5.24 19.30
CA VAL A 110 -13.56 -5.55 19.94
C VAL A 110 -12.40 -5.18 19.01
N TYR A 111 -12.59 -5.36 17.70
CA TYR A 111 -11.55 -5.12 16.71
C TYR A 111 -11.34 -3.65 16.39
N VAL A 112 -12.40 -2.84 16.37
CA VAL A 112 -12.32 -1.39 16.08
C VAL A 112 -11.48 -0.62 17.12
N PRO A 113 -11.75 -0.70 18.44
CA PRO A 113 -10.93 -0.01 19.42
C PRO A 113 -9.50 -0.55 19.46
N LEU A 114 -9.30 -1.85 19.26
CA LEU A 114 -7.97 -2.44 19.17
C LEU A 114 -7.17 -1.89 17.98
N ALA A 115 -7.82 -1.73 16.82
CA ALA A 115 -7.21 -1.11 15.65
C ALA A 115 -6.85 0.36 15.89
N LEU A 116 -7.71 1.12 16.58
CA LEU A 116 -7.41 2.51 16.96
C LEU A 116 -6.22 2.63 17.90
N VAL A 117 -6.08 1.70 18.86
CA VAL A 117 -4.93 1.66 19.77
C VAL A 117 -3.64 1.27 19.04
N ILE A 118 -3.71 0.43 18.01
CA ILE A 118 -2.54 0.09 17.18
C ILE A 118 -2.18 1.26 16.24
N TRP A 119 -3.18 2.04 15.82
CA TRP A 119 -2.97 3.17 14.93
C TRP A 119 -2.33 4.37 15.64
N GLY A 120 -2.79 4.70 16.85
CA GLY A 120 -2.33 5.86 17.63
C GLY A 120 -0.94 5.68 18.23
#